data_AF-A0A6I7PCS2-F1
#
_entry.id   AF-A0A6I7PCS2-F1
#
_cell.length_a   1.000
_cell.length_b   1.000
_cell.length_c   1.000
_cell.angle_alpha   90.00
_cell.angle_beta   90.00
_cell.angle_gamma   90.00
#
_symmetry.space_group_name_H-M   'P 1'
#
loop_
_entity.id
_entity.type
_entity.pdbx_description
1 polymer ?
#
loop_
_entity_poly.entity_id
_entity_poly.type
_entity_poly.pdbx_seq_one_letter_code
_entity_poly.pdbx_strand_id
1 'polypeptide(L)'
;MKRSVVLLLLCLGAAAVAVADVTISQVDPGRLLTRQQVDLFVSVTDRADIPVPGLSADSFRVFESADGERFTRIANHRVRTVANLQEGISFFLLLDNSGSMYDTIDDEPTDDVQQMRMTHAKRATRVLLEAIENPNDRVGLAEFNTFYTLHSPPIESRLQIERMVEAIERPGPGEGFTELYAGIIEASREVADLGGRTVLIVLSDGENYPFFVHRGQPHPQYGQHVFDYQEAIGRLQDDGISLFAIHFGTQQDDNLDRIAQVTGGRVFDARDDRELAGVYLNIRDRVLQEYRISYAPTMEPAERKYVRVEYVDADGDLFRDTRYYYSSTILGSSPANLGWLALIPLLLAVGLWLVMRALRFQNKRSDANLEIIAGPRAATRMFALRQGQTIIGGADNADLTIHGSPAMRAHHATVVHDPKSGRYRVESSEEIMVNNRPTTRRDLQPGDVMNIAGTIVVFDEGEQAPPPKEGGRQKKR
;
A
#
# COMPACT_ATOMS: atom_id res chain seq x y z
N MET A 1 35.77 30.53 -75.93
CA MET A 1 35.13 29.27 -75.47
C MET A 1 35.17 29.26 -73.95
N LYS A 2 34.13 29.79 -73.30
CA LYS A 2 34.04 29.88 -71.82
C LYS A 2 33.21 28.71 -71.32
N ARG A 3 33.82 27.87 -70.46
CA ARG A 3 33.20 26.71 -69.82
C ARG A 3 32.34 27.19 -68.65
N SER A 4 31.04 26.96 -68.71
CA SER A 4 30.12 27.13 -67.59
C SER A 4 30.11 25.83 -66.77
N VAL A 5 30.49 25.92 -65.51
CA VAL A 5 30.37 24.85 -64.51
C VAL A 5 28.96 24.91 -63.94
N VAL A 6 28.20 23.83 -64.10
CA VAL A 6 26.92 23.60 -63.41
C VAL A 6 27.26 22.88 -62.11
N LEU A 7 26.97 23.52 -60.99
CA LEU A 7 27.07 22.93 -59.66
C LEU A 7 25.76 22.18 -59.37
N LEU A 8 25.82 20.85 -59.31
CA LEU A 8 24.70 20.01 -58.91
C LEU A 8 24.69 19.93 -57.39
N LEU A 9 23.74 20.60 -56.73
CA LEU A 9 23.47 20.40 -55.30
C LEU A 9 22.79 19.04 -55.10
N LEU A 10 23.51 18.08 -54.50
CA LEU A 10 22.90 16.89 -53.90
C LEU A 10 22.26 17.31 -52.57
N CYS A 11 20.93 17.42 -52.55
CA CYS A 11 20.16 17.38 -51.31
C CYS A 11 20.17 15.93 -50.78
N LEU A 12 21.07 15.62 -49.84
CA LEU A 12 20.86 14.46 -48.97
C LEU A 12 19.73 14.81 -47.99
N GLY A 13 18.51 14.41 -48.33
CA GLY A 13 17.45 14.27 -47.35
C GLY A 13 17.79 13.08 -46.46
N ALA A 14 18.09 13.33 -45.19
CA ALA A 14 18.09 12.29 -44.17
C ALA A 14 16.62 11.86 -43.99
N ALA A 15 16.22 10.78 -44.66
CA ALA A 15 15.00 10.08 -44.28
C ALA A 15 15.25 9.52 -42.88
N ALA A 16 14.50 10.00 -41.88
CA ALA A 16 14.42 9.35 -40.59
C ALA A 16 13.99 7.90 -40.86
N VAL A 17 14.92 6.96 -40.66
CA VAL A 17 14.58 5.55 -40.73
C VAL A 17 13.68 5.31 -39.55
N ALA A 18 12.40 5.16 -39.86
CA ALA A 18 11.36 4.90 -38.90
C ALA A 18 11.57 3.43 -38.46
N VAL A 19 11.87 3.20 -37.18
CA VAL A 19 12.26 1.89 -36.61
C VAL A 19 11.13 1.42 -35.71
N ALA A 20 10.70 0.17 -35.88
CA ALA A 20 9.74 -0.45 -34.96
C ALA A 20 10.38 -0.53 -33.57
N ASP A 21 9.59 -0.41 -32.51
CA ASP A 21 10.13 -0.33 -31.17
C ASP A 21 9.31 -1.14 -30.17
N VAL A 22 9.98 -1.63 -29.13
CA VAL A 22 9.34 -2.22 -27.95
C VAL A 22 9.84 -1.46 -26.73
N THR A 23 8.92 -0.88 -25.98
CA THR A 23 9.26 -0.09 -24.78
C THR A 23 8.47 -0.62 -23.60
N ILE A 24 9.14 -0.89 -22.48
CA ILE A 24 8.51 -1.21 -21.20
C ILE A 24 8.11 0.12 -20.56
N SER A 25 6.85 0.54 -20.72
CA SER A 25 6.34 1.79 -20.15
C SER A 25 6.35 1.78 -18.62
N GLN A 26 5.99 0.66 -18.00
CA GLN A 26 5.90 0.53 -16.54
C GLN A 26 6.19 -0.90 -16.08
N VAL A 27 6.79 -1.02 -14.90
CA VAL A 27 6.92 -2.29 -14.17
C VAL A 27 6.18 -2.14 -12.84
N ASP A 28 5.13 -2.93 -12.63
CA ASP A 28 4.31 -2.93 -11.42
C ASP A 28 4.63 -4.17 -10.55
N PRO A 29 5.40 -4.01 -9.46
CA PRO A 29 5.68 -5.07 -8.49
C PRO A 29 4.61 -5.16 -7.38
N GLY A 30 3.51 -4.39 -7.42
CA GLY A 30 2.52 -4.31 -6.35
C GLY A 30 1.83 -5.65 -6.02
N ARG A 31 1.89 -6.62 -6.93
CA ARG A 31 1.38 -8.00 -6.75
C ARG A 31 2.44 -9.02 -6.39
N LEU A 32 3.69 -8.60 -6.21
CA LEU A 32 4.80 -9.48 -5.89
C LEU A 32 4.57 -10.21 -4.56
N LEU A 33 4.18 -9.47 -3.52
CA LEU A 33 3.98 -10.02 -2.18
C LEU A 33 2.72 -10.85 -2.04
N THR A 34 1.64 -10.46 -2.72
CA THR A 34 0.31 -11.06 -2.54
C THR A 34 0.02 -12.20 -3.51
N ARG A 35 0.58 -12.15 -4.73
CA ARG A 35 0.31 -13.11 -5.81
C ARG A 35 1.55 -13.69 -6.46
N GLN A 36 2.76 -13.31 -6.01
CA GLN A 36 4.02 -13.69 -6.66
C GLN A 36 4.01 -13.39 -8.16
N GLN A 37 3.50 -12.20 -8.51
CA GLN A 37 3.32 -11.77 -9.89
C GLN A 37 3.86 -10.35 -10.06
N VAL A 38 4.55 -10.14 -11.17
CA VAL A 38 4.94 -8.82 -11.67
C VAL A 38 4.20 -8.56 -12.97
N ASP A 39 3.71 -7.33 -13.12
CA ASP A 39 3.03 -6.88 -14.32
C ASP A 39 3.92 -5.87 -15.07
N LEU A 40 4.14 -6.11 -16.35
CA LEU A 40 4.83 -5.17 -17.25
C LEU A 40 3.79 -4.54 -18.15
N PHE A 41 3.87 -3.23 -18.34
CA PHE A 41 3.12 -2.55 -19.39
C PHE A 41 4.09 -2.23 -20.52
N VAL A 42 3.77 -2.70 -21.72
CA VAL A 42 4.67 -2.70 -22.87
C VAL A 42 3.97 -2.05 -24.05
N SER A 43 4.59 -1.01 -24.60
CA SER A 43 4.19 -0.42 -25.88
C SER A 43 4.99 -1.11 -27.00
N VAL A 44 4.29 -1.50 -28.07
CA VAL A 44 4.92 -2.01 -29.29
C VAL A 44 4.45 -1.15 -30.44
N THR A 45 5.39 -0.54 -31.16
CA THR A 45 5.07 0.28 -32.33
C THR A 45 5.76 -0.24 -33.57
N ASP A 46 5.10 -0.01 -34.71
CA ASP A 46 5.70 -0.24 -36.01
C ASP A 46 6.71 0.86 -36.36
N ARG A 47 7.29 0.74 -37.55
CA ARG A 47 8.23 1.73 -38.07
C ARG A 47 7.62 3.14 -38.11
N ALA A 48 6.31 3.29 -38.35
CA ALA A 48 5.63 4.59 -38.40
C ALA A 48 5.21 5.13 -37.01
N ASP A 49 5.72 4.55 -35.92
CA ASP A 49 5.32 4.83 -34.52
C ASP A 49 3.83 4.55 -34.23
N ILE A 50 3.19 3.70 -35.03
CA ILE A 50 1.80 3.30 -34.83
C ILE A 50 1.78 2.04 -33.95
N PRO A 51 0.96 1.98 -32.88
CA PRO A 51 0.89 0.79 -32.05
C PRO A 51 0.43 -0.44 -32.82
N VAL A 52 1.11 -1.56 -32.61
CA VAL A 52 0.81 -2.84 -33.28
C VAL A 52 -0.23 -3.61 -32.47
N PRO A 53 -1.48 -3.77 -32.95
CA PRO A 53 -2.54 -4.44 -32.19
C PRO A 53 -2.51 -5.97 -32.37
N GLY A 54 -3.20 -6.68 -31.48
CA GLY A 54 -3.48 -8.11 -31.63
C GLY A 54 -2.31 -9.06 -31.36
N LEU A 55 -1.23 -8.58 -30.72
CA LEU A 55 -0.11 -9.43 -30.35
C LEU A 55 -0.51 -10.42 -29.26
N SER A 56 -0.03 -11.66 -29.38
CA SER A 56 -0.32 -12.75 -28.46
C SER A 56 0.84 -12.99 -27.50
N ALA A 57 0.68 -13.90 -26.53
CA ALA A 57 1.77 -14.25 -25.62
C ALA A 57 3.03 -14.76 -26.35
N ASP A 58 2.85 -15.49 -27.46
CA ASP A 58 3.97 -16.06 -28.22
C ASP A 58 4.80 -15.00 -28.96
N SER A 59 4.26 -13.79 -29.14
CA SER A 59 4.96 -12.65 -29.74
C SER A 59 6.04 -12.07 -28.83
N PHE A 60 6.01 -12.39 -27.53
CA PHE A 60 6.92 -11.83 -26.53
C PHE A 60 7.80 -12.91 -25.90
N ARG A 61 9.07 -12.56 -25.70
CA ARG A 61 9.98 -13.34 -24.84
C ARG A 61 10.38 -12.48 -23.66
N VAL A 62 10.02 -12.93 -22.45
CA VAL A 62 10.33 -12.23 -21.20
C VAL A 62 11.53 -12.90 -20.53
N PHE A 63 12.45 -12.08 -20.05
CA PHE A 63 13.63 -12.51 -19.31
C PHE A 63 13.76 -11.70 -18.02
N GLU A 64 14.36 -12.31 -17.00
CA GLU A 64 14.67 -11.65 -15.75
C GLU A 64 16.11 -11.93 -15.34
N SER A 65 16.75 -10.96 -14.68
CA SER A 65 18.10 -11.06 -14.15
C SER A 65 18.21 -10.40 -12.79
N ALA A 66 18.92 -11.04 -11.84
CA ALA A 66 19.24 -10.45 -10.55
C ALA A 66 20.43 -9.46 -10.60
N ASP A 67 21.30 -9.56 -11.61
CA ASP A 67 22.53 -8.75 -11.74
C ASP A 67 22.53 -7.82 -12.96
N GLY A 68 21.53 -7.95 -13.84
CA GLY A 68 21.43 -7.18 -15.08
C GLY A 68 22.32 -7.70 -16.22
N GLU A 69 23.07 -8.78 -16.00
CA GLU A 69 23.97 -9.38 -16.99
C GLU A 69 23.48 -10.76 -17.42
N ARG A 70 23.11 -11.62 -16.46
CA ARG A 70 22.67 -12.99 -16.70
C ARG A 70 21.16 -13.07 -16.68
N PHE A 71 20.58 -13.15 -17.86
CA PHE A 71 19.13 -13.19 -18.05
C PHE A 71 18.61 -14.63 -18.16
N THR A 72 17.69 -14.98 -17.27
CA THR A 72 16.94 -16.22 -17.28
C THR A 72 15.61 -16.01 -17.99
N ARG A 73 15.28 -16.88 -18.95
CA ARG A 73 14.01 -16.80 -19.68
C ARG A 73 12.85 -17.22 -18.78
N ILE A 74 11.81 -16.41 -18.75
CA ILE A 74 10.55 -16.75 -18.09
C ILE A 74 9.74 -17.68 -18.99
N ALA A 75 9.42 -18.86 -18.48
CA ALA A 75 8.78 -19.91 -19.27
C ALA A 75 7.30 -19.62 -19.59
N ASN A 76 6.58 -19.01 -18.65
CA ASN A 76 5.15 -18.74 -18.76
C ASN A 76 4.86 -17.29 -18.40
N HIS A 77 4.27 -16.56 -19.34
CA HIS A 77 3.70 -15.23 -19.14
C HIS A 77 2.32 -15.16 -19.79
N ARG A 78 1.51 -14.21 -19.34
CA ARG A 78 0.19 -13.92 -19.91
C ARG A 78 0.20 -12.52 -20.48
N VAL A 79 -0.45 -12.36 -21.63
CA VAL A 79 -0.55 -11.06 -22.31
C VAL A 79 -2.02 -10.67 -22.42
N ARG A 80 -2.32 -9.43 -22.07
CA ARG A 80 -3.63 -8.79 -22.26
C ARG A 80 -3.40 -7.36 -22.70
N THR A 81 -4.31 -6.79 -23.49
CA THR A 81 -4.29 -5.34 -23.76
C THR A 81 -4.83 -4.57 -22.55
N VAL A 82 -4.32 -3.36 -22.34
CA VAL A 82 -4.75 -2.49 -21.22
C VAL A 82 -6.24 -2.15 -21.34
N ALA A 83 -6.75 -1.91 -22.54
CA ALA A 83 -8.19 -1.68 -22.78
C ALA A 83 -9.10 -2.80 -22.25
N ASN A 84 -8.59 -4.01 -22.06
CA ASN A 84 -9.34 -5.16 -21.55
C ASN A 84 -9.22 -5.34 -20.02
N LEU A 85 -8.52 -4.44 -19.32
CA LEU A 85 -8.34 -4.54 -17.88
C LEU A 85 -9.53 -3.95 -17.12
N GLN A 86 -10.07 -4.73 -16.19
CA GLN A 86 -11.15 -4.27 -15.32
C GLN A 86 -10.67 -3.28 -14.24
N GLU A 87 -9.37 -3.22 -13.97
CA GLU A 87 -8.81 -2.48 -12.84
C GLU A 87 -8.73 -0.95 -13.08
N GLY A 88 -8.95 -0.52 -14.33
CA GLY A 88 -8.86 0.88 -14.76
C GLY A 88 -7.42 1.38 -14.92
N ILE A 89 -7.27 2.55 -15.54
CA ILE A 89 -6.01 3.31 -15.62
C ILE A 89 -6.10 4.50 -14.67
N SER A 90 -4.99 4.81 -13.99
CA SER A 90 -4.84 6.05 -13.22
C SER A 90 -4.06 7.07 -14.03
N PHE A 91 -4.71 8.16 -14.43
CA PHE A 91 -4.06 9.32 -15.04
C PHE A 91 -3.82 10.38 -13.95
N PHE A 92 -2.61 10.89 -13.84
CA PHE A 92 -2.30 12.00 -12.93
C PHE A 92 -1.85 13.19 -13.75
N LEU A 93 -2.64 14.25 -13.71
CA LEU A 93 -2.37 15.48 -14.44
C LEU A 93 -1.57 16.42 -13.54
N LEU A 94 -0.38 16.79 -14.00
CA LEU A 94 0.48 17.79 -13.36
C LEU A 94 0.55 19.01 -14.28
N LEU A 95 -0.15 20.07 -13.89
CA LEU A 95 -0.25 21.29 -14.70
C LEU A 95 0.72 22.36 -14.20
N ASP A 96 1.48 22.94 -15.12
CA ASP A 96 2.25 24.15 -14.84
C ASP A 96 1.30 25.33 -14.58
N ASN A 97 1.51 26.00 -13.45
CA ASN A 97 0.79 27.20 -13.05
C ASN A 97 1.77 28.36 -12.77
N SER A 98 2.86 28.43 -13.54
CA SER A 98 3.83 29.53 -13.51
C SER A 98 3.26 30.80 -14.15
N GLY A 99 4.03 31.90 -14.06
CA GLY A 99 3.59 33.19 -14.59
C GLY A 99 3.33 33.18 -16.11
N SER A 100 4.17 32.48 -16.88
CA SER A 100 4.12 32.41 -18.35
C SER A 100 2.88 31.67 -18.86
N MET A 101 2.30 30.79 -18.05
CA MET A 101 1.03 30.12 -18.38
C MET A 101 -0.16 31.09 -18.50
N TYR A 102 0.01 32.35 -18.09
CA TYR A 102 -0.99 33.40 -18.24
C TYR A 102 -0.69 34.40 -19.35
N ASP A 103 0.35 34.15 -20.13
CA ASP A 103 0.66 34.87 -21.35
C ASP A 103 0.03 34.14 -22.56
N THR A 104 0.16 34.75 -23.75
CA THR A 104 -0.26 34.11 -25.00
C THR A 104 0.68 32.98 -25.40
N ILE A 105 0.29 32.14 -26.38
CA ILE A 105 1.15 31.06 -26.87
C ILE A 105 2.48 31.57 -27.46
N ASP A 106 2.52 32.80 -27.95
CA ASP A 106 3.70 33.44 -28.55
C ASP A 106 4.56 34.18 -27.51
N ASP A 107 4.39 33.90 -26.21
CA ASP A 107 5.13 34.53 -25.09
C ASP A 107 4.86 36.03 -24.91
N GLU A 108 3.75 36.55 -25.45
CA GLU A 108 3.35 37.94 -25.27
C GLU A 108 2.37 38.09 -24.08
N PRO A 109 2.59 39.07 -23.17
CA PRO A 109 1.67 39.35 -22.08
C PRO A 109 0.28 39.74 -22.58
N THR A 110 -0.76 39.22 -21.92
CA THR A 110 -2.15 39.51 -22.28
C THR A 110 -3.07 39.65 -21.07
N ASP A 111 -4.06 40.53 -21.21
CA ASP A 111 -5.21 40.64 -20.30
C ASP A 111 -6.43 39.85 -20.82
N ASP A 112 -6.39 39.37 -22.07
CA ASP A 112 -7.47 38.58 -22.65
C ASP A 112 -7.36 37.12 -22.17
N VAL A 113 -8.25 36.77 -21.24
CA VAL A 113 -8.36 35.42 -20.68
C VAL A 113 -8.48 34.35 -21.77
N GLN A 114 -9.10 34.65 -22.90
CA GLN A 114 -9.32 33.65 -23.96
C GLN A 114 -8.05 33.26 -24.72
N GLN A 115 -7.01 34.11 -24.65
CA GLN A 115 -5.72 33.91 -25.31
C GLN A 115 -4.65 33.33 -24.38
N MET A 116 -4.94 33.22 -23.08
CA MET A 116 -3.98 32.70 -22.09
C MET A 116 -3.75 31.20 -22.27
N ARG A 117 -2.49 30.75 -22.19
CA ARG A 117 -2.13 29.32 -22.25
C ARG A 117 -2.92 28.46 -21.26
N MET A 118 -3.04 28.91 -20.02
CA MET A 118 -3.82 28.24 -18.97
C MET A 118 -5.28 28.03 -19.39
N THR A 119 -5.88 28.98 -20.11
CA THR A 119 -7.25 28.81 -20.62
C THR A 119 -7.34 27.72 -21.68
N HIS A 120 -6.35 27.62 -22.58
CA HIS A 120 -6.26 26.53 -23.54
C HIS A 120 -6.03 25.17 -22.83
N ALA A 121 -5.16 25.14 -21.83
CA ALA A 121 -4.87 23.96 -21.00
C ALA A 121 -6.13 23.41 -20.30
N LYS A 122 -6.92 24.29 -19.67
CA LYS A 122 -8.18 23.91 -19.01
C LYS A 122 -9.18 23.29 -20.00
N ARG A 123 -9.36 23.92 -21.17
CA ARG A 123 -10.26 23.40 -22.23
C ARG A 123 -9.83 22.03 -22.75
N ALA A 124 -8.53 21.86 -23.03
CA ALA A 124 -8.02 20.59 -23.53
C ALA A 124 -8.11 19.49 -22.49
N THR A 125 -7.88 19.81 -21.22
CA THR A 125 -8.07 18.88 -20.09
C THR A 125 -9.51 18.40 -20.01
N ARG A 126 -10.49 19.28 -20.21
CA ARG A 126 -11.90 18.88 -20.28
C ARG A 126 -12.17 17.88 -21.40
N VAL A 127 -11.58 18.07 -22.59
CA VAL A 127 -11.71 17.11 -23.70
C VAL A 127 -11.16 15.74 -23.32
N LEU A 128 -10.02 15.67 -22.61
CA LEU A 128 -9.51 14.41 -22.08
C LEU A 128 -10.51 13.76 -21.11
N LEU A 129 -11.00 14.51 -20.13
CA LEU A 129 -11.92 14.01 -19.10
C LEU A 129 -13.23 13.48 -19.70
N GLU A 130 -13.78 14.17 -20.69
CA GLU A 130 -14.99 13.75 -21.42
C GLU A 130 -14.77 12.46 -22.21
N ALA A 131 -13.54 12.24 -22.68
CA ALA A 131 -13.21 11.13 -23.55
C ALA A 131 -12.72 9.88 -22.78
N ILE A 132 -12.62 9.95 -21.45
CA ILE A 132 -12.44 8.76 -20.61
C ILE A 132 -13.79 8.06 -20.48
N GLU A 133 -13.93 6.87 -21.06
CA GLU A 133 -15.20 6.11 -21.07
C GLU A 133 -15.29 5.10 -19.93
N ASN A 134 -14.19 4.45 -19.56
CA ASN A 134 -14.18 3.39 -18.56
C ASN A 134 -14.50 3.95 -17.15
N PRO A 135 -15.51 3.42 -16.45
CA PRO A 135 -15.88 3.91 -15.13
C PRO A 135 -14.83 3.68 -14.04
N ASN A 136 -13.91 2.73 -14.25
CA ASN A 136 -12.85 2.42 -13.27
C ASN A 136 -11.58 3.23 -13.48
N ASP A 137 -11.50 4.01 -14.57
CA ASP A 137 -10.39 4.93 -14.79
C ASP A 137 -10.47 6.09 -13.79
N ARG A 138 -9.31 6.46 -13.25
CA ARG A 138 -9.17 7.48 -12.23
C ARG A 138 -8.32 8.63 -12.75
N VAL A 139 -8.69 9.83 -12.37
CA VAL A 139 -7.92 11.03 -12.71
C VAL A 139 -7.56 11.79 -11.44
N GLY A 140 -6.28 12.06 -11.26
CA GLY A 140 -5.74 12.96 -10.25
C GLY A 140 -5.31 14.27 -10.87
N LEU A 141 -5.22 15.31 -10.05
CA LEU A 141 -4.85 16.65 -10.48
C LEU A 141 -3.97 17.31 -9.44
N ALA A 142 -2.84 17.82 -9.88
CA ALA A 142 -2.00 18.76 -9.16
C ALA A 142 -1.53 19.87 -10.08
N GLU A 143 -1.18 20.99 -9.48
CA GLU A 143 -0.45 22.05 -10.15
C GLU A 143 0.93 22.24 -9.51
N PHE A 144 1.85 22.81 -10.27
CA PHE A 144 3.14 23.23 -9.76
C PHE A 144 3.51 24.61 -10.30
N ASN A 145 4.20 25.37 -9.45
CA ASN A 145 4.89 26.60 -9.80
C ASN A 145 6.12 26.71 -8.90
N THR A 146 6.20 27.73 -8.05
CA THR A 146 7.10 27.74 -6.88
C THR A 146 6.72 26.63 -5.89
N PHE A 147 5.43 26.37 -5.71
CA PHE A 147 4.91 25.37 -4.79
C PHE A 147 4.24 24.23 -5.55
N TYR A 148 4.19 23.08 -4.91
CA TYR A 148 3.36 21.95 -5.34
C TYR A 148 2.01 22.01 -4.61
N THR A 149 0.91 21.96 -5.38
CA THR A 149 -0.45 21.95 -4.84
C THR A 149 -1.22 20.75 -5.38
N LEU A 150 -1.52 19.79 -4.50
CA LEU A 150 -2.43 18.69 -4.82
C LEU A 150 -3.89 19.18 -4.75
N HIS A 151 -4.61 19.12 -5.87
CA HIS A 151 -6.05 19.39 -5.88
C HIS A 151 -6.86 18.12 -5.62
N SER A 152 -6.42 16.99 -6.18
CA SER A 152 -7.08 15.71 -6.00
C SER A 152 -6.12 14.53 -6.18
N PRO A 153 -6.11 13.55 -5.27
CA PRO A 153 -5.57 12.24 -5.60
C PRO A 153 -6.43 11.59 -6.71
N PRO A 154 -5.97 10.52 -7.39
CA PRO A 154 -6.77 9.88 -8.44
C PRO A 154 -8.13 9.36 -7.97
N ILE A 155 -9.18 9.95 -8.52
CA ILE A 155 -10.59 9.60 -8.26
C ILE A 155 -11.34 9.30 -9.56
N GLU A 156 -12.44 8.55 -9.46
CA GLU A 156 -13.28 8.17 -10.62
C GLU A 156 -14.17 9.33 -11.11
N SER A 157 -14.39 10.35 -10.26
CA SER A 157 -15.35 11.42 -10.53
C SER A 157 -14.77 12.51 -11.43
N ARG A 158 -14.87 12.34 -12.76
CA ARG A 158 -14.39 13.32 -13.75
C ARG A 158 -14.94 14.74 -13.52
N LEU A 159 -16.22 14.87 -13.18
CA LEU A 159 -16.86 16.16 -12.89
C LEU A 159 -16.24 16.89 -11.68
N GLN A 160 -15.68 16.15 -10.72
CA GLN A 160 -14.98 16.78 -9.59
C GLN A 160 -13.63 17.34 -10.06
N ILE A 161 -12.89 16.57 -10.85
CA ILE A 161 -11.62 17.00 -11.44
C ILE A 161 -11.83 18.19 -12.38
N GLU A 162 -12.84 18.17 -13.25
CA GLU A 162 -13.15 19.29 -14.14
C GLU A 162 -13.38 20.60 -13.36
N ARG A 163 -14.15 20.55 -12.26
CA ARG A 163 -14.36 21.73 -11.40
C ARG A 163 -13.08 22.20 -10.71
N MET A 164 -12.18 21.28 -10.36
CA MET A 164 -10.89 21.63 -9.76
C MET A 164 -9.95 22.28 -10.78
N VAL A 165 -9.92 21.77 -12.01
CA VAL A 165 -9.19 22.38 -13.13
C VAL A 165 -9.69 23.80 -13.38
N GLU A 166 -11.00 24.00 -13.42
CA GLU A 166 -11.58 25.34 -13.61
C GLU A 166 -11.25 26.31 -12.48
N ALA A 167 -11.09 25.80 -11.25
CA ALA A 167 -10.77 26.59 -10.06
C ALA A 167 -9.29 26.99 -9.94
N ILE A 168 -8.40 26.55 -10.84
CA ILE A 168 -7.00 26.97 -10.85
C ILE A 168 -6.90 28.46 -11.17
N GLU A 169 -6.25 29.23 -10.30
CA GLU A 169 -6.10 30.67 -10.43
C GLU A 169 -4.64 31.08 -10.58
N ARG A 170 -4.41 32.30 -11.10
CA ARG A 170 -3.08 32.84 -11.31
C ARG A 170 -2.30 32.87 -9.99
N PRO A 171 -1.03 32.43 -9.97
CA PRO A 171 -0.21 32.44 -8.77
C PRO A 171 -0.07 33.84 -8.17
N GLY A 172 0.13 33.90 -6.86
CA GLY A 172 0.34 35.15 -6.14
C GLY A 172 1.69 35.81 -6.48
N PRO A 173 1.91 37.06 -6.03
CA PRO A 173 3.17 37.75 -6.22
C PRO A 173 4.36 36.95 -5.64
N GLY A 174 5.32 36.60 -6.51
CA GLY A 174 6.52 35.86 -6.12
C GLY A 174 6.38 34.33 -6.16
N GLU A 175 5.27 33.81 -6.68
CA GLU A 175 4.99 32.37 -6.82
C GLU A 175 5.10 31.88 -8.28
N GLY A 176 5.39 32.78 -9.24
CA GLY A 176 5.45 32.46 -10.68
C GLY A 176 6.72 31.78 -11.18
N PHE A 177 7.50 31.13 -10.32
CA PHE A 177 8.64 30.29 -10.70
C PHE A 177 8.17 28.89 -11.12
N THR A 178 9.07 28.08 -11.67
CA THR A 178 8.75 26.76 -12.24
C THR A 178 9.66 25.70 -11.62
N GLU A 179 9.26 25.13 -10.48
CA GLU A 179 9.96 24.01 -9.82
C GLU A 179 9.55 22.67 -10.45
N LEU A 180 9.84 22.50 -11.74
CA LEU A 180 9.38 21.38 -12.58
C LEU A 180 9.80 20.03 -12.00
N TYR A 181 11.08 19.85 -11.69
CA TYR A 181 11.58 18.55 -11.21
C TYR A 181 11.07 18.23 -9.80
N ALA A 182 10.92 19.24 -8.95
CA ALA A 182 10.28 19.06 -7.64
C ALA A 182 8.81 18.64 -7.80
N GLY A 183 8.07 19.31 -8.69
CA GLY A 183 6.68 18.97 -9.00
C GLY A 183 6.51 17.55 -9.51
N ILE A 184 7.40 17.07 -10.38
CA ILE A 184 7.40 15.67 -10.86
C ILE A 184 7.65 14.69 -9.71
N ILE A 185 8.61 14.99 -8.84
CA ILE A 185 8.94 14.14 -7.69
C ILE A 185 7.75 14.08 -6.72
N GLU A 186 7.14 15.21 -6.37
CA GLU A 186 5.98 15.22 -5.47
C GLU A 186 4.77 14.52 -6.11
N ALA A 187 4.49 14.77 -7.39
CA ALA A 187 3.44 14.08 -8.13
C ALA A 187 3.64 12.55 -8.16
N SER A 188 4.88 12.08 -8.32
CA SER A 188 5.18 10.65 -8.30
C SER A 188 4.83 10.00 -6.94
N ARG A 189 5.05 10.71 -5.83
CA ARG A 189 4.73 10.22 -4.48
C ARG A 189 3.23 10.04 -4.27
N GLU A 190 2.41 10.93 -4.83
CA GLU A 190 0.95 10.85 -4.73
C GLU A 190 0.37 9.61 -5.40
N VAL A 191 1.09 9.04 -6.37
CA VAL A 191 0.63 7.90 -7.16
C VAL A 191 1.47 6.64 -7.00
N ALA A 192 2.55 6.67 -6.21
CA ALA A 192 3.46 5.55 -5.99
C ALA A 192 2.77 4.30 -5.42
N ASP A 193 1.77 4.51 -4.55
CA ASP A 193 1.03 3.41 -3.90
C ASP A 193 -0.17 2.93 -4.74
N LEU A 194 -0.41 3.52 -5.91
CA LEU A 194 -1.49 3.11 -6.80
C LEU A 194 -1.05 1.90 -7.63
N GLY A 195 -1.62 0.73 -7.31
CA GLY A 195 -1.43 -0.46 -8.13
C GLY A 195 -2.14 -0.37 -9.49
N GLY A 196 -1.62 -1.08 -10.49
CA GLY A 196 -2.14 -1.05 -11.86
C GLY A 196 -1.41 -0.05 -12.75
N ARG A 197 -2.03 0.30 -13.89
CA ARG A 197 -1.41 1.22 -14.87
C ARG A 197 -1.55 2.65 -14.37
N THR A 198 -0.42 3.31 -14.14
CA THR A 198 -0.37 4.69 -13.63
C THR A 198 0.47 5.56 -14.56
N VAL A 199 -0.13 6.64 -15.04
CA VAL A 199 0.45 7.55 -16.02
C VAL A 199 0.53 8.95 -15.41
N LEU A 200 1.73 9.52 -15.36
CA LEU A 200 1.92 10.93 -15.04
C LEU A 200 1.97 11.73 -16.35
N ILE A 201 1.08 12.72 -16.49
CA ILE A 201 1.06 13.63 -17.63
C ILE A 201 1.43 15.02 -17.13
N VAL A 202 2.54 15.55 -17.61
CA VAL A 202 3.06 16.86 -17.23
C VAL A 202 2.81 17.82 -18.37
N LEU A 203 2.12 18.93 -18.10
CA LEU A 203 1.94 20.03 -19.05
C LEU A 203 2.79 21.21 -18.57
N SER A 204 3.73 21.70 -19.38
CA SER A 204 4.53 22.87 -19.08
C SER A 204 4.81 23.68 -20.34
N ASP A 205 4.94 25.00 -20.22
CA ASP A 205 5.23 25.91 -21.32
C ASP A 205 6.72 26.29 -21.46
N GLY A 206 7.58 25.83 -20.54
CA GLY A 206 9.00 26.21 -20.54
C GLY A 206 9.92 25.32 -19.71
N GLU A 207 11.14 25.82 -19.50
CA GLU A 207 12.21 25.12 -18.78
C GLU A 207 12.03 25.19 -17.26
N ASN A 208 12.65 24.23 -16.56
CA ASN A 208 12.78 24.29 -15.10
C ASN A 208 13.43 25.63 -14.68
N TYR A 209 12.70 26.41 -13.88
CA TYR A 209 13.09 27.74 -13.42
C TYR A 209 13.04 27.83 -11.88
N PRO A 210 14.00 27.21 -11.15
CA PRO A 210 13.92 27.07 -9.70
C PRO A 210 13.97 28.41 -8.94
N PHE A 211 13.18 28.51 -7.88
CA PHE A 211 13.07 29.70 -7.04
C PHE A 211 14.42 30.08 -6.42
N PHE A 212 15.13 29.12 -5.82
CA PHE A 212 16.39 29.41 -5.10
C PHE A 212 17.46 29.99 -6.04
N VAL A 213 17.57 29.45 -7.26
CA VAL A 213 18.55 29.89 -8.27
C VAL A 213 18.29 31.33 -8.72
N HIS A 214 17.02 31.69 -8.90
CA HIS A 214 16.65 32.97 -9.50
C HIS A 214 16.37 34.08 -8.48
N ARG A 215 15.85 33.75 -7.29
CA ARG A 215 15.63 34.72 -6.19
C ARG A 215 16.84 34.86 -5.27
N GLY A 216 17.72 33.86 -5.20
CA GLY A 216 18.83 33.82 -4.24
C GLY A 216 18.38 33.71 -2.78
N GLN A 217 17.11 33.36 -2.54
CA GLN A 217 16.52 33.19 -1.21
C GLN A 217 16.11 31.73 -1.02
N PRO A 218 16.33 31.14 0.17
CA PRO A 218 15.90 29.77 0.43
C PRO A 218 14.41 29.58 0.16
N HIS A 219 14.07 28.52 -0.57
CA HIS A 219 12.70 28.11 -0.81
C HIS A 219 12.00 27.79 0.52
N PRO A 220 10.74 28.21 0.75
CA PRO A 220 10.05 27.97 2.02
C PRO A 220 9.89 26.48 2.38
N GLN A 221 9.75 25.60 1.38
CA GLN A 221 9.60 24.15 1.59
C GLN A 221 10.90 23.37 1.40
N TYR A 222 11.74 23.79 0.46
CA TYR A 222 12.92 23.01 0.01
C TYR A 222 14.25 23.61 0.48
N GLY A 223 14.22 24.77 1.14
CA GLY A 223 15.42 25.46 1.59
C GLY A 223 16.34 25.83 0.43
N GLN A 224 17.60 25.42 0.49
CA GLN A 224 18.59 25.69 -0.56
C GLN A 224 18.72 24.52 -1.55
N HIS A 225 17.87 23.51 -1.44
CA HIS A 225 17.94 22.36 -2.32
C HIS A 225 17.39 22.72 -3.71
N VAL A 226 18.14 22.36 -4.74
CA VAL A 226 17.74 22.48 -6.14
C VAL A 226 17.67 21.06 -6.67
N PHE A 227 16.47 20.65 -7.07
CA PHE A 227 16.22 19.32 -7.61
C PHE A 227 16.86 19.17 -8.99
N ASP A 228 17.44 18.01 -9.26
CA ASP A 228 18.03 17.65 -10.54
C ASP A 228 17.11 16.70 -11.32
N TYR A 229 17.16 16.74 -12.65
CA TYR A 229 16.35 15.88 -13.51
C TYR A 229 16.64 14.38 -13.27
N GLN A 230 17.87 14.05 -12.85
CA GLN A 230 18.26 12.67 -12.51
C GLN A 230 17.53 12.15 -11.27
N GLU A 231 17.21 13.03 -10.32
CA GLU A 231 16.43 12.67 -9.13
C GLU A 231 14.99 12.35 -9.52
N ALA A 232 14.39 13.14 -10.42
CA ALA A 232 13.07 12.85 -10.97
C ALA A 232 13.04 11.50 -11.72
N ILE A 233 14.06 11.20 -12.53
CA ILE A 233 14.20 9.88 -13.19
C ILE A 233 14.26 8.76 -12.17
N GLY A 234 15.16 8.89 -11.17
CA GLY A 234 15.34 7.87 -10.14
C GLY A 234 14.04 7.59 -9.41
N ARG A 235 13.33 8.66 -9.01
CA ARG A 235 12.05 8.55 -8.31
C ARG A 235 10.95 7.89 -9.15
N LEU A 236 10.78 8.31 -10.40
CA LEU A 236 9.77 7.73 -11.30
C LEU A 236 10.07 6.25 -11.61
N GLN A 237 11.34 5.88 -11.75
CA GLN A 237 11.73 4.48 -11.94
C GLN A 237 11.50 3.63 -10.68
N ASP A 238 11.81 4.18 -9.51
CA ASP A 238 11.58 3.52 -8.22
C ASP A 238 10.08 3.23 -8.02
N ASP A 239 9.22 4.18 -8.38
CA ASP A 239 7.77 4.07 -8.25
C ASP A 239 7.11 3.37 -9.47
N GLY A 240 7.87 3.07 -10.52
CA GLY A 240 7.37 2.41 -11.74
C GLY A 240 6.41 3.27 -12.56
N ILE A 241 6.54 4.60 -12.55
CA ILE A 241 5.61 5.51 -13.20
C ILE A 241 6.17 5.98 -14.55
N SER A 242 5.34 5.92 -15.60
CA SER A 242 5.67 6.50 -16.90
C SER A 242 5.30 7.99 -16.95
N LEU A 243 6.22 8.85 -17.35
CA LEU A 243 5.98 10.28 -17.55
C LEU A 243 5.77 10.60 -19.03
N PHE A 244 4.61 11.19 -19.36
CA PHE A 244 4.38 11.85 -20.63
C PHE A 244 4.44 13.36 -20.43
N ALA A 245 5.34 14.01 -21.15
CA ALA A 245 5.48 15.45 -21.12
C ALA A 245 4.74 16.06 -22.32
N ILE A 246 4.06 17.16 -22.08
CA ILE A 246 3.44 17.99 -23.09
C ILE A 246 4.06 19.37 -22.99
N HIS A 247 4.80 19.71 -24.03
CA HIS A 247 5.37 21.02 -24.22
C HIS A 247 4.32 21.94 -24.83
N PHE A 248 4.02 23.05 -24.15
CA PHE A 248 2.95 23.98 -24.51
C PHE A 248 3.44 25.42 -24.68
N GLY A 249 4.48 25.59 -25.48
CA GLY A 249 5.10 26.88 -25.73
C GLY A 249 6.12 26.86 -26.87
N THR A 250 7.00 27.85 -26.91
CA THR A 250 8.03 27.97 -27.96
C THR A 250 9.39 27.41 -27.56
N GLN A 251 9.65 27.19 -26.26
CA GLN A 251 10.95 26.79 -25.70
C GLN A 251 10.87 25.44 -24.97
N GLN A 252 11.68 24.47 -25.35
CA GLN A 252 11.64 23.10 -24.83
C GLN A 252 12.74 22.85 -23.78
N ASP A 253 12.44 22.15 -22.69
CA ASP A 253 13.45 21.62 -21.75
C ASP A 253 14.02 20.29 -22.27
N ASP A 254 15.28 20.31 -22.71
CA ASP A 254 16.03 19.12 -23.16
C ASP A 254 16.05 17.97 -22.12
N ASN A 255 15.93 18.28 -20.83
CA ASN A 255 15.94 17.27 -19.78
C ASN A 255 14.59 16.60 -19.60
N LEU A 256 13.48 17.29 -19.91
CA LEU A 256 12.14 16.72 -19.81
C LEU A 256 11.96 15.59 -20.83
N ASP A 257 12.52 15.76 -22.02
CA ASP A 257 12.65 14.70 -23.04
C ASP A 257 13.33 13.46 -22.50
N ARG A 258 14.47 13.68 -21.84
CA ARG A 258 15.23 12.59 -21.26
C ARG A 258 14.48 11.90 -20.13
N ILE A 259 13.79 12.64 -19.27
CA ILE A 259 12.96 12.06 -18.20
C ILE A 259 11.88 11.16 -18.80
N ALA A 260 11.12 11.67 -19.78
CA ALA A 260 10.03 10.93 -20.41
C ALA A 260 10.52 9.63 -21.07
N GLN A 261 11.58 9.71 -21.88
CA GLN A 261 12.14 8.54 -22.58
C GLN A 261 12.66 7.48 -21.60
N VAL A 262 13.43 7.87 -20.58
CA VAL A 262 14.02 6.94 -19.60
C VAL A 262 12.98 6.32 -18.68
N THR A 263 11.85 7.01 -18.45
CA THR A 263 10.72 6.54 -17.63
C THR A 263 9.62 5.89 -18.46
N GLY A 264 9.75 5.87 -19.79
CA GLY A 264 8.94 5.00 -20.68
C GLY A 264 7.66 5.66 -21.15
N GLY A 265 7.53 6.96 -20.92
CA GLY A 265 6.61 7.78 -21.67
C GLY A 265 7.35 8.53 -22.78
N ARG A 266 6.78 9.67 -23.17
CA ARG A 266 7.18 10.42 -24.38
C ARG A 266 6.90 11.90 -24.22
N VAL A 267 7.48 12.68 -25.12
CA VAL A 267 7.21 14.12 -25.22
C VAL A 267 6.34 14.40 -26.43
N PHE A 268 5.44 15.36 -26.26
CA PHE A 268 4.56 15.87 -27.28
C PHE A 268 4.61 17.39 -27.29
N ASP A 269 4.44 17.97 -28.47
CA ASP A 269 4.29 19.40 -28.64
C ASP A 269 2.84 19.75 -28.94
N ALA A 270 2.37 20.87 -28.38
CA ALA A 270 1.09 21.46 -28.73
C ALA A 270 1.16 23.00 -28.73
N ARG A 271 0.43 23.64 -29.64
CA ARG A 271 0.41 25.10 -29.79
C ARG A 271 -0.96 25.74 -29.60
N ASP A 272 -2.00 24.95 -29.46
CA ASP A 272 -3.34 25.44 -29.13
C ASP A 272 -4.16 24.37 -28.38
N ASP A 273 -5.39 24.72 -27.99
CA ASP A 273 -6.28 23.82 -27.26
C ASP A 273 -6.72 22.60 -28.09
N ARG A 274 -6.74 22.70 -29.43
CA ARG A 274 -7.10 21.58 -30.30
C ARG A 274 -5.96 20.59 -30.45
N GLU A 275 -4.76 21.09 -30.68
CA GLU A 275 -3.54 20.27 -30.72
C GLU A 275 -3.32 19.61 -29.35
N LEU A 276 -3.44 20.38 -28.26
CA LEU A 276 -3.30 19.86 -26.91
C LEU A 276 -4.35 18.79 -26.58
N ALA A 277 -5.61 19.00 -26.97
CA ALA A 277 -6.65 17.99 -26.85
C ALA A 277 -6.29 16.73 -27.68
N GLY A 278 -5.78 16.90 -28.89
CA GLY A 278 -5.29 15.81 -29.73
C GLY A 278 -4.16 15.01 -29.08
N VAL A 279 -3.21 15.69 -28.43
CA VAL A 279 -2.12 15.07 -27.67
C VAL A 279 -2.66 14.25 -26.50
N TYR A 280 -3.56 14.81 -25.68
CA TYR A 280 -4.18 14.05 -24.58
C TYR A 280 -4.91 12.79 -25.06
N LEU A 281 -5.66 12.88 -26.16
CA LEU A 281 -6.33 11.74 -26.76
C LEU A 281 -5.34 10.71 -27.29
N ASN A 282 -4.24 11.14 -27.91
CA ASN A 282 -3.16 10.26 -28.36
C ASN A 282 -2.51 9.50 -27.19
N ILE A 283 -2.19 10.20 -26.10
CA ILE A 283 -1.66 9.58 -24.87
C ILE A 283 -2.62 8.51 -24.37
N ARG A 284 -3.91 8.84 -24.22
CA ARG A 284 -4.93 7.89 -23.77
C ARG A 284 -4.98 6.65 -24.68
N ASP A 285 -5.11 6.86 -25.99
CA ASP A 285 -5.25 5.76 -26.96
C ASP A 285 -4.02 4.86 -26.95
N ARG A 286 -2.83 5.45 -26.83
CA ARG A 286 -1.58 4.72 -26.74
C ARG A 286 -1.51 3.87 -25.47
N VAL A 287 -1.84 4.45 -24.32
CA VAL A 287 -1.87 3.72 -23.04
C VAL A 287 -2.89 2.57 -23.09
N LEU A 288 -4.05 2.78 -23.69
CA LEU A 288 -5.07 1.73 -23.86
C LEU A 288 -4.61 0.58 -24.78
N GLN A 289 -3.73 0.88 -25.75
CA GLN A 289 -3.16 -0.07 -26.69
C GLN A 289 -1.91 -0.78 -26.17
N GLU A 290 -1.38 -0.40 -25.00
CA GLU A 290 -0.28 -1.13 -24.37
C GLU A 290 -0.70 -2.56 -23.99
N TYR A 291 0.30 -3.43 -23.90
CA TYR A 291 0.17 -4.81 -23.45
C TYR A 291 0.58 -4.95 -21.99
N ARG A 292 -0.31 -5.49 -21.17
CA ARG A 292 0.02 -6.01 -19.84
C ARG A 292 0.57 -7.42 -19.97
N ILE A 293 1.86 -7.58 -19.68
CA ILE A 293 2.54 -8.86 -19.58
C ILE A 293 2.69 -9.25 -18.11
N SER A 294 1.92 -10.23 -17.68
CA SER A 294 1.93 -10.77 -16.33
C SER A 294 2.81 -12.01 -16.24
N TYR A 295 3.76 -12.06 -15.30
CA TYR A 295 4.61 -13.23 -15.11
C TYR A 295 4.97 -13.46 -13.63
N ALA A 296 5.40 -14.69 -13.33
CA ALA A 296 5.95 -15.04 -12.02
C ALA A 296 7.47 -14.79 -12.04
N PRO A 297 8.00 -13.90 -11.19
CA PRO A 297 9.42 -13.59 -11.16
C PRO A 297 10.23 -14.77 -10.60
N THR A 298 11.53 -14.76 -10.87
CA THR A 298 12.46 -15.77 -10.37
C THR A 298 12.64 -15.65 -8.85
N MET A 299 13.15 -16.71 -8.21
CA MET A 299 13.44 -16.71 -6.77
C MET A 299 14.87 -16.22 -6.44
N GLU A 300 15.63 -15.75 -7.42
CA GLU A 300 16.98 -15.21 -7.17
C GLU A 300 16.89 -13.96 -6.29
N PRO A 301 17.59 -13.89 -5.14
CA PRO A 301 17.52 -12.74 -4.25
C PRO A 301 18.30 -11.55 -4.82
N ALA A 302 17.66 -10.40 -4.92
CA ALA A 302 18.27 -9.14 -5.29
C ALA A 302 17.46 -7.97 -4.69
N GLU A 303 18.10 -6.82 -4.48
CA GLU A 303 17.35 -5.59 -4.13
C GLU A 303 16.64 -5.03 -5.36
N ARG A 304 17.31 -5.07 -6.50
CA ARG A 304 16.79 -4.69 -7.82
C ARG A 304 16.85 -5.89 -8.75
N LYS A 305 15.78 -6.14 -9.49
CA LYS A 305 15.73 -7.13 -10.56
C LYS A 305 15.54 -6.44 -11.89
N TYR A 306 16.23 -6.93 -12.90
CA TYR A 306 16.15 -6.45 -14.28
C TYR A 306 15.22 -7.35 -15.07
N VAL A 307 14.25 -6.76 -15.75
CA VAL A 307 13.34 -7.42 -16.65
C VAL A 307 13.61 -6.95 -18.07
N ARG A 308 13.69 -7.90 -19.01
CA ARG A 308 13.86 -7.63 -20.43
C ARG A 308 12.72 -8.25 -21.21
N VAL A 309 12.13 -7.46 -22.09
CA VAL A 309 11.11 -7.92 -23.04
C VAL A 309 11.72 -7.88 -24.42
N GLU A 310 11.61 -8.98 -25.14
CA GLU A 310 11.99 -9.09 -26.55
C GLU A 310 10.74 -9.30 -27.42
N TYR A 311 10.66 -8.55 -28.51
CA TYR A 311 9.64 -8.65 -29.56
C TYR A 311 10.32 -8.94 -30.90
N VAL A 312 9.73 -9.82 -31.71
CA VAL A 312 10.19 -10.08 -33.08
C VAL A 312 9.10 -9.63 -34.02
N ASP A 313 9.44 -8.71 -34.92
CA ASP A 313 8.47 -8.21 -35.91
C ASP A 313 8.26 -9.22 -37.06
N ALA A 314 7.27 -8.96 -37.90
CA ALA A 314 6.95 -9.75 -39.09
C ALA A 314 8.15 -9.92 -40.04
N ASP A 315 9.04 -8.92 -40.09
CA ASP A 315 10.27 -8.95 -40.89
C ASP A 315 11.41 -9.78 -40.25
N GLY A 316 11.22 -10.28 -39.03
CA GLY A 316 12.22 -11.05 -38.29
C GLY A 316 13.21 -10.21 -37.49
N ASP A 317 13.05 -8.88 -37.48
CA ASP A 317 13.85 -7.95 -36.68
C ASP A 317 13.56 -8.14 -35.18
N LEU A 318 14.62 -8.17 -34.36
CA LEU A 318 14.54 -8.35 -32.91
C LEU A 318 14.65 -7.00 -32.20
N PHE A 319 13.58 -6.64 -31.48
CA PHE A 319 13.52 -5.47 -30.61
C PHE A 319 13.56 -5.90 -29.16
N ARG A 320 14.22 -5.09 -28.32
CA ARG A 320 14.32 -5.39 -26.89
C ARG A 320 14.41 -4.12 -26.05
N ASP A 321 13.77 -4.16 -24.90
CA ASP A 321 13.92 -3.14 -23.86
C ASP A 321 14.10 -3.79 -22.50
N THR A 322 14.85 -3.11 -21.63
CA THR A 322 15.23 -3.61 -20.30
C THR A 322 14.99 -2.54 -19.25
N ARG A 323 14.29 -2.93 -18.18
CA ARG A 323 14.06 -2.09 -17.00
C ARG A 323 14.40 -2.83 -15.74
N TYR A 324 14.48 -2.10 -14.63
CA TYR A 324 14.57 -2.72 -13.32
C TYR A 324 13.35 -2.38 -12.48
N TYR A 325 13.12 -3.19 -11.46
CA TYR A 325 12.16 -2.95 -10.41
C TYR A 325 12.75 -3.45 -9.08
N TYR A 326 12.27 -2.90 -7.97
CA TYR A 326 12.69 -3.37 -6.67
C TYR A 326 11.88 -4.61 -6.30
N SER A 327 12.56 -5.74 -6.17
CA SER A 327 11.96 -6.88 -5.51
C SER A 327 12.09 -6.63 -4.01
N SER A 328 11.03 -6.13 -3.40
CA SER A 328 10.92 -6.02 -1.95
C SER A 328 10.98 -7.44 -1.36
N THR A 329 12.21 -7.93 -1.14
CA THR A 329 12.42 -9.07 -0.27
C THR A 329 11.77 -8.71 1.06
N ILE A 330 10.82 -9.52 1.51
CA ILE A 330 10.05 -9.38 2.76
C ILE A 330 10.94 -9.16 4.00
N LEU A 331 12.25 -9.38 3.86
CA LEU A 331 13.29 -9.17 4.86
C LEU A 331 14.36 -8.19 4.36
N GLY A 332 13.92 -7.03 3.85
CA GLY A 332 14.71 -5.91 3.33
C GLY A 332 16.17 -5.91 3.79
N SER A 333 17.00 -6.62 3.03
CA SER A 333 18.45 -6.68 3.11
C SER A 333 18.88 -7.86 2.25
N SER A 334 19.86 -7.63 1.38
CA SER A 334 20.60 -8.74 0.78
C SER A 334 21.14 -9.67 1.90
N PRO A 335 20.95 -11.00 1.81
CA PRO A 335 21.50 -11.95 2.78
C PRO A 335 23.04 -11.94 2.81
N ALA A 336 23.70 -11.13 1.98
CA ALA A 336 25.14 -10.96 1.96
C ALA A 336 25.73 -10.50 3.31
N ASN A 337 24.97 -9.86 4.20
CA ASN A 337 25.51 -9.31 5.46
C ASN A 337 24.80 -9.75 6.76
N LEU A 338 23.73 -10.56 6.71
CA LEU A 338 23.16 -11.15 7.93
C LEU A 338 23.92 -12.42 8.31
N GLY A 339 25.12 -12.24 8.84
CA GLY A 339 25.87 -13.30 9.50
C GLY A 339 25.19 -13.74 10.81
N TRP A 340 26.00 -13.96 11.85
CA TRP A 340 25.55 -14.39 13.19
C TRP A 340 24.50 -13.47 13.85
N LEU A 341 24.34 -12.23 13.38
CA LEU A 341 23.34 -11.27 13.87
C LEU A 341 21.89 -11.74 13.67
N ALA A 342 21.62 -12.61 12.66
CA ALA A 342 20.31 -13.22 12.46
C ALA A 342 19.88 -14.15 13.61
N LEU A 343 20.81 -14.57 14.48
CA LEU A 343 20.52 -15.42 15.65
C LEU A 343 19.96 -14.63 16.84
N ILE A 344 20.11 -13.30 16.86
CA ILE A 344 19.64 -12.45 17.97
C ILE A 344 18.12 -12.56 18.17
N PRO A 345 17.26 -12.39 17.15
CA PRO A 345 15.81 -12.55 17.34
C PRO A 345 15.42 -13.97 17.73
N LEU A 346 16.13 -15.00 17.24
CA LEU A 346 15.91 -16.40 17.65
C LEU A 346 16.23 -16.60 19.13
N LEU A 347 17.36 -16.08 19.62
CA LEU A 347 17.78 -16.18 21.02
C LEU A 347 16.85 -15.37 21.93
N LEU A 348 16.37 -14.20 21.50
CA LEU A 348 15.38 -13.41 22.22
C LEU A 348 14.05 -14.16 22.34
N ALA A 349 13.57 -14.81 21.27
CA ALA A 349 12.35 -15.60 21.31
C ALA A 349 12.47 -16.80 22.26
N VAL A 350 13.61 -17.50 22.24
CA VAL A 350 13.90 -18.60 23.18
C VAL A 350 13.99 -18.07 24.63
N GLY A 351 14.64 -16.93 24.85
CA GLY A 351 14.71 -16.27 26.15
C GLY A 351 13.34 -15.89 26.69
N LEU A 352 12.50 -15.28 25.86
CA LEU A 352 11.13 -14.92 26.22
C LEU A 352 10.29 -16.16 26.57
N TRP A 353 10.44 -17.24 25.80
CA TRP A 353 9.78 -18.51 26.10
C TRP A 353 10.21 -19.10 27.45
N LEU A 354 11.50 -19.04 27.77
CA LEU A 354 12.03 -19.47 29.08
C LEU A 354 11.51 -18.60 30.23
N VAL A 355 11.43 -17.28 30.03
CA VAL A 355 10.87 -16.34 31.02
C VAL A 355 9.39 -16.61 31.25
N MET A 356 8.60 -16.79 30.19
CA MET A 356 7.18 -17.15 30.30
C MET A 356 6.99 -18.49 31.02
N ARG A 357 7.89 -19.46 30.80
CA ARG A 357 7.85 -20.75 31.51
C ARG A 357 8.21 -20.62 32.99
N ALA A 358 9.13 -19.71 33.34
CA ALA A 358 9.55 -19.47 34.72
C ALA A 358 8.49 -18.71 35.54
N LEU A 359 7.73 -17.82 34.88
CA LEU A 359 6.60 -17.11 35.47
C LEU A 359 5.38 -18.05 35.53
N ARG A 360 5.42 -19.06 36.40
CA ARG A 360 4.21 -19.81 36.78
C ARG A 360 3.27 -18.85 37.50
N PHE A 361 2.15 -18.51 36.88
CA PHE A 361 1.05 -17.76 37.51
C PHE A 361 0.47 -18.57 38.69
N GLN A 362 1.10 -18.46 39.86
CA GLN A 362 0.64 -19.06 41.12
C GLN A 362 -0.35 -18.10 41.79
N ASN A 363 -1.64 -18.46 41.79
CA ASN A 363 -2.67 -17.77 42.54
C ASN A 363 -2.44 -17.98 44.06
N LYS A 364 -2.11 -16.91 44.78
CA LYS A 364 -1.87 -16.90 46.24
C LYS A 364 -3.16 -16.56 47.00
N ARG A 365 -4.02 -17.53 47.36
CA ARG A 365 -5.17 -17.26 48.26
C ARG A 365 -5.37 -18.39 49.28
N SER A 366 -5.78 -18.02 50.49
CA SER A 366 -5.63 -18.83 51.71
C SER A 366 -6.94 -19.37 52.32
N ASP A 367 -8.13 -19.03 51.81
CA ASP A 367 -9.41 -19.47 52.37
C ASP A 367 -10.27 -20.23 51.34
N ALA A 368 -10.93 -21.32 51.75
CA ALA A 368 -11.82 -22.11 50.88
C ALA A 368 -13.12 -21.37 50.54
N ASN A 369 -13.48 -21.32 49.26
CA ASN A 369 -14.59 -20.54 48.75
C ASN A 369 -15.38 -21.28 47.66
N LEU A 370 -16.66 -20.94 47.55
CA LEU A 370 -17.53 -21.31 46.45
C LEU A 370 -17.67 -20.11 45.51
N GLU A 371 -17.34 -20.29 44.23
CA GLU A 371 -17.51 -19.28 43.20
C GLU A 371 -18.71 -19.63 42.32
N ILE A 372 -19.74 -18.77 42.33
CA ILE A 372 -20.86 -18.92 41.40
C ILE A 372 -20.46 -18.30 40.08
N ILE A 373 -20.28 -19.12 39.05
CA ILE A 373 -19.84 -18.66 37.72
C ILE A 373 -21.04 -18.36 36.81
N ALA A 374 -22.17 -19.06 36.99
CA ALA A 374 -23.36 -18.86 36.18
C ALA A 374 -24.65 -19.19 36.93
N GLY A 375 -25.66 -18.32 36.82
CA GLY A 375 -26.99 -18.48 37.42
C GLY A 375 -27.97 -17.40 36.93
N PRO A 376 -29.24 -17.43 37.36
CA PRO A 376 -30.33 -16.56 36.83
C PRO A 376 -30.06 -15.05 36.92
N ARG A 377 -29.15 -14.63 37.80
CA ARG A 377 -28.54 -13.30 37.82
C ARG A 377 -27.03 -13.46 37.68
N ALA A 378 -26.53 -13.38 36.45
CA ALA A 378 -25.16 -13.70 36.05
C ALA A 378 -24.09 -12.69 36.54
N ALA A 379 -23.90 -12.60 37.86
CA ALA A 379 -22.78 -11.90 38.47
C ALA A 379 -21.94 -12.89 39.28
N THR A 380 -20.66 -12.99 38.96
CA THR A 380 -19.72 -13.84 39.69
C THR A 380 -19.63 -13.38 41.15
N ARG A 381 -20.11 -14.23 42.07
CA ARG A 381 -20.06 -13.98 43.50
C ARG A 381 -19.30 -15.10 44.16
N MET A 382 -18.30 -14.72 44.96
CA MET A 382 -17.53 -15.64 45.78
C MET A 382 -18.10 -15.66 47.20
N PHE A 383 -18.24 -16.85 47.76
CA PHE A 383 -18.70 -17.06 49.13
C PHE A 383 -17.66 -17.90 49.89
N ALA A 384 -17.08 -17.33 50.95
CA ALA A 384 -16.16 -18.06 51.81
C ALA A 384 -16.91 -19.09 52.67
N LEU A 385 -16.40 -20.32 52.73
CA LEU A 385 -17.01 -21.40 53.50
C LEU A 385 -16.69 -21.24 54.99
N ARG A 386 -17.72 -21.23 55.85
CA ARG A 386 -17.55 -21.22 57.31
C ARG A 386 -17.27 -22.64 57.81
N GLN A 387 -16.49 -22.80 58.90
CA GLN A 387 -15.93 -24.07 59.43
C GLN A 387 -16.95 -25.10 59.98
N GLY A 388 -18.14 -25.22 59.38
CA GLY A 388 -19.16 -26.18 59.79
C GLY A 388 -19.96 -26.70 58.60
N GLN A 389 -21.10 -26.08 58.33
CA GLN A 389 -21.97 -26.42 57.21
C GLN A 389 -22.36 -25.14 56.49
N THR A 390 -22.35 -25.17 55.15
CA THR A 390 -22.82 -24.07 54.30
C THR A 390 -24.02 -24.57 53.50
N ILE A 391 -25.20 -24.04 53.78
CA ILE A 391 -26.45 -24.44 53.14
C ILE A 391 -26.68 -23.59 51.88
N ILE A 392 -26.94 -24.26 50.76
CA ILE A 392 -27.27 -23.68 49.46
C ILE A 392 -28.75 -23.94 49.18
N GLY A 393 -29.52 -22.87 48.96
CA GLY A 393 -30.96 -22.99 48.74
C GLY A 393 -31.62 -21.70 48.30
N GLY A 394 -32.93 -21.74 48.08
CA GLY A 394 -33.74 -20.60 47.63
C GLY A 394 -34.41 -19.81 48.75
N ALA A 395 -34.31 -20.27 50.01
CA ALA A 395 -34.90 -19.58 51.16
C ALA A 395 -33.93 -18.56 51.78
N ASP A 396 -34.48 -17.51 52.38
CA ASP A 396 -33.71 -16.41 52.99
C ASP A 396 -32.85 -16.86 54.19
N ASN A 397 -33.09 -18.06 54.71
CA ASN A 397 -32.33 -18.64 55.81
C ASN A 397 -31.22 -19.61 55.35
N ALA A 398 -30.97 -19.77 54.05
CA ALA A 398 -29.81 -20.49 53.51
C ALA A 398 -28.57 -19.57 53.51
N ASP A 399 -27.38 -20.13 53.79
CA ASP A 399 -26.12 -19.36 53.79
C ASP A 399 -25.77 -18.82 52.40
N LEU A 400 -26.08 -19.58 51.36
CA LEU A 400 -26.01 -19.16 49.96
C LEU A 400 -27.40 -19.20 49.35
N THR A 401 -28.08 -18.05 49.35
CA THR A 401 -29.41 -17.92 48.77
C THR A 401 -29.37 -17.67 47.26
N ILE A 402 -29.93 -18.59 46.48
CA ILE A 402 -30.05 -18.48 45.02
C ILE A 402 -31.52 -18.25 44.66
N HIS A 403 -31.87 -17.00 44.34
CA HIS A 403 -33.22 -16.64 43.91
C HIS A 403 -33.40 -16.78 42.39
N GLY A 404 -34.60 -17.19 41.96
CA GLY A 404 -35.01 -17.15 40.56
C GLY A 404 -34.80 -18.43 39.75
N SER A 405 -34.40 -19.55 40.36
CA SER A 405 -34.45 -20.87 39.72
C SER A 405 -35.69 -21.64 40.20
N PRO A 406 -36.64 -22.00 39.31
CA PRO A 406 -37.88 -22.71 39.68
C PRO A 406 -37.65 -24.10 40.30
N ALA A 407 -36.51 -24.72 40.02
CA ALA A 407 -36.14 -26.04 40.54
C ALA A 407 -35.37 -25.98 41.88
N MET A 408 -35.04 -24.78 42.37
CA MET A 408 -34.32 -24.60 43.64
C MET A 408 -35.27 -24.72 44.82
N ARG A 409 -34.93 -25.57 45.80
CA ARG A 409 -35.70 -25.72 47.05
C ARG A 409 -35.19 -24.76 48.11
N ALA A 410 -35.99 -24.59 49.16
CA ALA A 410 -35.60 -23.81 50.34
C ALA A 410 -34.21 -24.18 50.88
N HIS A 411 -33.91 -25.47 51.00
CA HIS A 411 -32.60 -26.02 51.39
C HIS A 411 -32.27 -27.14 50.40
N HIS A 412 -31.45 -26.87 49.37
CA HIS A 412 -31.27 -27.79 48.24
C HIS A 412 -30.02 -28.67 48.42
N ALA A 413 -28.87 -28.06 48.67
CA ALA A 413 -27.60 -28.76 48.91
C ALA A 413 -26.84 -28.13 50.07
N THR A 414 -26.05 -28.92 50.80
CA THR A 414 -25.24 -28.45 51.92
C THR A 414 -23.80 -28.92 51.73
N VAL A 415 -22.86 -27.98 51.83
CA VAL A 415 -21.42 -28.30 51.85
C VAL A 415 -21.01 -28.40 53.31
N VAL A 416 -20.61 -29.60 53.73
CA VAL A 416 -20.21 -29.93 55.09
C VAL A 416 -18.69 -30.05 55.14
N HIS A 417 -18.07 -29.36 56.09
CA HIS A 417 -16.65 -29.55 56.42
C HIS A 417 -16.53 -30.62 57.50
N ASP A 418 -15.70 -31.64 57.27
CA ASP A 418 -15.38 -32.64 58.29
C ASP A 418 -14.08 -32.24 59.02
N PRO A 419 -14.14 -31.73 60.26
CA PRO A 419 -12.97 -31.23 60.98
C PRO A 419 -11.96 -32.34 61.34
N LYS A 420 -12.32 -33.63 61.24
CA LYS A 420 -11.39 -34.74 61.50
C LYS A 420 -10.56 -35.10 60.28
N SER A 421 -11.13 -34.98 59.08
CA SER A 421 -10.45 -35.32 57.81
C SER A 421 -9.97 -34.09 57.03
N GLY A 422 -10.42 -32.89 57.41
CA GLY A 422 -10.10 -31.63 56.75
C GLY A 422 -10.81 -31.41 55.41
N ARG A 423 -11.63 -32.37 54.96
CA ARG A 423 -12.24 -32.40 53.63
C ARG A 423 -13.65 -31.80 53.62
N TYR A 424 -14.02 -31.22 52.48
CA TYR A 424 -15.36 -30.74 52.21
C TYR A 424 -16.17 -31.78 51.43
N ARG A 425 -17.44 -31.95 51.78
CA ARG A 425 -18.37 -32.86 51.11
C ARG A 425 -19.65 -32.13 50.79
N VAL A 426 -20.18 -32.31 49.58
CA VAL A 426 -21.52 -31.86 49.24
C VAL A 426 -22.52 -32.97 49.53
N GLU A 427 -23.61 -32.60 50.20
CA GLU A 427 -24.75 -33.47 50.50
C GLU A 427 -26.02 -32.76 50.03
N SER A 428 -26.79 -33.40 49.17
CA SER A 428 -28.00 -32.84 48.58
C SER A 428 -29.18 -33.79 48.78
N SER A 429 -30.35 -33.20 49.02
CA SER A 429 -31.61 -33.96 49.12
C SER A 429 -32.08 -34.49 47.76
N GLU A 430 -31.62 -33.88 46.66
CA GLU A 430 -31.84 -34.32 45.29
C GLU A 430 -30.54 -34.52 44.52
N GLU A 431 -30.65 -35.18 43.37
CA GLU A 431 -29.53 -35.45 42.48
C GLU A 431 -28.98 -34.14 41.89
N ILE A 432 -27.73 -33.82 42.26
CA ILE A 432 -26.96 -32.69 41.72
C ILE A 432 -25.84 -33.22 40.83
N MET A 433 -25.33 -32.39 39.92
CA MET A 433 -24.21 -32.78 39.07
C MET A 433 -22.91 -32.26 39.65
N VAL A 434 -21.91 -33.11 39.83
CA VAL A 434 -20.53 -32.72 40.19
C VAL A 434 -19.57 -33.26 39.13
N ASN A 435 -18.88 -32.36 38.44
CA ASN A 435 -18.08 -32.63 37.24
C ASN A 435 -18.84 -33.47 36.21
N ASN A 436 -20.06 -33.01 35.91
CA ASN A 436 -20.96 -33.64 34.94
C ASN A 436 -21.36 -35.10 35.27
N ARG A 437 -21.30 -35.50 36.55
CA ARG A 437 -21.81 -36.79 37.03
C ARG A 437 -22.88 -36.59 38.10
N PRO A 438 -24.03 -37.27 38.01
CA PRO A 438 -25.09 -37.14 39.00
C PRO A 438 -24.69 -37.78 40.34
N THR A 439 -24.96 -37.08 41.43
CA THR A 439 -24.67 -37.54 42.79
C THR A 439 -25.53 -36.82 43.82
N THR A 440 -25.87 -37.49 44.91
CA THR A 440 -26.50 -36.87 46.10
C THR A 440 -25.49 -36.61 47.22
N ARG A 441 -24.31 -37.25 47.15
CA ARG A 441 -23.26 -37.15 48.17
C ARG A 441 -21.89 -37.40 47.55
N ARG A 442 -20.99 -36.40 47.62
CA ARG A 442 -19.62 -36.53 47.09
C ARG A 442 -18.62 -35.65 47.81
N ASP A 443 -17.42 -36.20 48.05
CA ASP A 443 -16.28 -35.42 48.53
C ASP A 443 -15.81 -34.48 47.43
N LEU A 444 -15.61 -33.20 47.77
CA LEU A 444 -15.18 -32.16 46.84
C LEU A 444 -13.65 -32.09 46.79
N GLN A 445 -13.14 -31.79 45.61
CA GLN A 445 -11.73 -31.47 45.35
C GLN A 445 -11.62 -30.05 44.76
N PRO A 446 -10.49 -29.34 44.97
CA PRO A 446 -10.29 -28.02 44.41
C PRO A 446 -10.44 -28.03 42.88
N GLY A 447 -11.26 -27.12 42.35
CA GLY A 447 -11.63 -27.04 40.94
C GLY A 447 -12.88 -27.85 40.55
N ASP A 448 -13.53 -28.55 41.49
CA ASP A 448 -14.77 -29.27 41.20
C ASP A 448 -15.91 -28.31 40.85
N VAL A 449 -16.58 -28.61 39.73
CA VAL A 449 -17.71 -27.83 39.20
C VAL A 449 -19.01 -28.54 39.54
N MET A 450 -19.87 -27.88 40.30
CA MET A 450 -21.19 -28.36 40.70
C MET A 450 -22.29 -27.61 39.95
N ASN A 451 -23.30 -28.33 39.48
CA ASN A 451 -24.54 -27.73 38.98
C ASN A 451 -25.68 -28.09 39.94
N ILE A 452 -26.20 -27.07 40.62
CA ILE A 452 -27.26 -27.18 41.61
C ILE A 452 -28.47 -26.41 41.05
N ALA A 453 -29.50 -27.14 40.63
CA ALA A 453 -30.72 -26.60 40.03
C ALA A 453 -30.48 -25.50 38.96
N GLY A 454 -29.52 -25.73 38.06
CA GLY A 454 -29.19 -24.83 36.94
C GLY A 454 -28.15 -23.75 37.27
N THR A 455 -27.61 -23.72 38.49
CA THR A 455 -26.55 -22.77 38.90
C THR A 455 -25.22 -23.48 39.00
N ILE A 456 -24.20 -22.95 38.30
CA ILE A 456 -22.85 -23.50 38.27
C ILE A 456 -22.02 -22.87 39.39
N VAL A 457 -21.57 -23.72 40.30
CA VAL A 457 -20.77 -23.37 41.47
C VAL A 457 -19.45 -24.14 41.43
N VAL A 458 -18.33 -23.45 41.54
CA VAL A 458 -17.00 -24.08 41.58
C VAL A 458 -16.47 -24.04 43.01
N PHE A 459 -15.97 -25.17 43.49
CA PHE A 459 -15.32 -25.28 44.78
C PHE A 459 -13.82 -25.07 44.66
N ASP A 460 -13.26 -24.18 45.46
CA ASP A 460 -11.82 -23.97 45.60
C ASP A 460 -11.44 -24.08 47.09
N GLU A 461 -10.41 -24.87 47.38
CA GLU A 461 -9.92 -25.08 48.74
C GLU A 461 -8.66 -24.23 48.93
N GLY A 462 -8.78 -23.11 49.65
CA GLY A 462 -7.62 -22.33 50.06
C GLY A 462 -6.72 -23.11 51.00
N GLU A 463 -5.43 -22.80 51.03
CA GLU A 463 -4.41 -23.54 51.78
C GLU A 463 -4.61 -23.39 53.31
N GLN A 464 -5.15 -24.42 53.99
CA GLN A 464 -5.31 -24.46 55.45
C GLN A 464 -3.95 -24.27 56.17
N ALA A 465 -3.81 -23.23 56.99
CA ALA A 465 -2.61 -22.99 57.79
C ALA A 465 -2.43 -24.06 58.89
N PRO A 466 -1.22 -24.63 59.11
CA PRO A 466 -0.98 -25.60 60.16
C PRO A 466 -1.11 -24.94 61.57
N PRO A 467 -1.53 -25.69 62.60
CA PRO A 467 -1.74 -25.12 63.93
C PRO A 467 -0.44 -24.56 64.53
N PRO A 468 -0.49 -23.48 65.31
CA PRO A 468 0.70 -22.80 65.81
C PRO A 468 1.47 -23.73 66.77
N LYS A 469 2.77 -23.93 66.49
CA LYS A 469 3.68 -24.65 67.39
C LYS A 469 3.89 -23.86 68.69
N GLU A 470 3.57 -24.49 69.80
CA GLU A 470 3.88 -24.01 71.15
C GLU A 470 5.40 -23.85 71.37
N GLY A 471 5.76 -22.72 71.98
CA GLY A 471 6.85 -22.55 72.96
C GLY A 471 8.24 -23.12 72.66
N GLY A 472 9.22 -22.24 72.40
CA GLY A 472 10.63 -22.64 72.28
C GLY A 472 11.66 -21.53 72.47
N ARG A 473 11.77 -21.04 73.71
CA ARG A 473 12.92 -20.36 74.37
C ARG A 473 14.02 -19.70 73.51
N GLN A 474 14.12 -18.38 73.69
CA GLN A 474 15.36 -17.59 73.55
C GLN A 474 16.54 -18.25 74.27
N LYS A 475 17.70 -18.31 73.60
CA LYS A 475 19.00 -18.28 74.26
C LYS A 475 19.85 -17.14 73.70
N LYS A 476 20.05 -16.15 74.58
CA LYS A 476 21.11 -15.14 74.54
C LYS A 476 22.49 -15.83 74.51
N ARG A 477 23.32 -15.53 73.51
CA ARG A 477 24.48 -14.61 73.57
C ARG A 477 25.35 -14.81 72.35
#